data_AF-A0A415IIR2-F1
#
_entry.id   AF-A0A415IIR2-F1
#
_cell.length_a   1.000
_cell.length_b   1.000
_cell.length_c   1.000
_cell.angle_alpha   90.00
_cell.angle_beta   90.00
_cell.angle_gamma   90.00
#
_symmetry.space_group_name_H-M   'P 1'
#
loop_
_entity.id
_entity.type
_entity.pdbx_description
1 polymer ?
#
loop_
_entity_poly.entity_id
_entity_poly.type
_entity_poly.pdbx_seq_one_letter_code
_entity_poly.pdbx_strand_id
1 'polypeptide(L)'
;MRKIGLGFFLLVFLMSCGNKKTKMDPFATITNLVDSASHKVDTVPEVEEDNGPKPIEADESFDDFIYSYASDDALQRQRTKFPLPFYNVDTPSKIEKEDWEHDYLFTQQSYYTLLFDDEDDLELVGDTALTSVQVEWIFLENRMVKKYYFERTKGVWMLEAINLRQIEQGENEDFVAFYSRFVTDSIYQSRHIREPLEYITIDPDDEFSILETTLDLNQWYAFRPVLPVDKLSNINYGQKNSDNSNTKILKVNGIGNGYTNIFYFRRHRGEWELHKYEDTSI
;
A
#
# COMPACT_ATOMS: atom_id res chain seq x y z
N MET A 1 -73.56 -12.14 32.23
CA MET A 1 -72.74 -11.52 33.29
C MET A 1 -71.49 -10.94 32.66
N ARG A 2 -71.30 -9.62 32.79
CA ARG A 2 -70.13 -8.86 32.33
C ARG A 2 -68.90 -9.24 33.15
N LYS A 3 -67.74 -9.38 32.51
CA LYS A 3 -66.47 -8.81 33.01
C LYS A 3 -65.61 -8.37 31.82
N ILE A 4 -65.48 -7.05 31.70
CA ILE A 4 -64.53 -6.31 30.88
C ILE A 4 -63.29 -6.07 31.75
N GLY A 5 -62.09 -6.11 31.20
CA GLY A 5 -60.94 -5.48 31.84
C GLY A 5 -59.57 -5.84 31.23
N LEU A 6 -58.88 -4.78 30.77
CA LEU A 6 -57.47 -4.68 30.36
C LEU A 6 -57.13 -5.34 29.00
N GLY A 7 -56.79 -4.66 27.91
CA GLY A 7 -56.26 -3.31 27.74
C GLY A 7 -54.74 -3.29 27.86
N PHE A 8 -54.02 -3.41 26.74
CA PHE A 8 -52.91 -2.51 26.38
C PHE A 8 -52.47 -2.71 24.92
N PHE A 9 -52.25 -1.58 24.25
CA PHE A 9 -51.64 -1.40 22.94
C PHE A 9 -50.24 -2.04 22.88
N LEU A 10 -49.91 -2.72 21.78
CA LEU A 10 -48.56 -2.63 21.20
C LEU A 10 -48.61 -2.94 19.70
N LEU A 11 -48.51 -1.86 18.91
CA LEU A 11 -48.23 -1.90 17.49
C LEU A 11 -46.73 -1.65 17.35
N VAL A 12 -45.95 -2.65 16.97
CA VAL A 12 -44.55 -2.48 16.55
C VAL A 12 -44.36 -3.19 15.22
N PHE A 13 -44.45 -2.39 14.16
CA PHE A 13 -43.80 -2.66 12.89
C PHE A 13 -42.30 -2.49 13.08
N LEU A 14 -41.51 -3.52 12.80
CA LEU A 14 -40.14 -3.36 12.36
C LEU A 14 -39.89 -4.30 11.19
N MET A 15 -39.97 -3.71 9.99
CA MET A 15 -39.32 -4.25 8.80
C MET A 15 -37.82 -4.29 9.07
N SER A 16 -37.22 -5.48 9.09
CA SER A 16 -35.77 -5.61 8.96
C SER A 16 -35.45 -5.72 7.48
N CYS A 17 -35.32 -4.57 6.82
CA CYS A 17 -34.55 -4.49 5.58
C CYS A 17 -33.08 -4.65 5.98
N GLY A 18 -32.56 -5.88 5.85
CA GLY A 18 -31.14 -6.15 5.98
C GLY A 18 -30.38 -5.45 4.87
N ASN A 19 -29.74 -4.33 5.21
CA ASN A 19 -28.80 -3.64 4.33
C ASN A 19 -27.51 -4.47 4.27
N LYS A 20 -27.46 -5.46 3.37
CA LYS A 20 -26.19 -6.06 2.96
C LYS A 20 -25.43 -5.00 2.17
N LYS A 21 -24.43 -4.38 2.81
CA LYS A 21 -23.38 -3.65 2.08
C LYS A 21 -22.61 -4.70 1.27
N THR A 22 -22.95 -4.84 0.01
CA THR A 22 -22.19 -5.63 -0.96
C THR A 22 -20.82 -4.97 -1.10
N LYS A 23 -19.74 -5.70 -0.77
CA LYS A 23 -18.38 -5.32 -1.17
C LYS A 23 -18.39 -5.18 -2.69
N MET A 24 -18.29 -3.95 -3.17
CA MET A 24 -18.24 -3.66 -4.60
C MET A 24 -16.84 -4.05 -5.06
N ASP A 25 -16.75 -5.11 -5.86
CA ASP A 25 -15.54 -5.43 -6.62
C ASP A 25 -15.41 -4.41 -7.77
N PRO A 26 -14.38 -3.55 -7.78
CA PRO A 26 -14.19 -2.55 -8.83
C PRO A 26 -14.07 -3.16 -10.23
N PHE A 27 -13.59 -4.41 -10.33
CA PHE A 27 -13.44 -5.10 -11.61
C PHE A 27 -14.79 -5.52 -12.20
N ALA A 28 -15.78 -5.85 -11.36
CA ALA A 28 -17.13 -6.24 -11.82
C ALA A 28 -17.89 -5.07 -12.49
N THR A 29 -17.59 -3.84 -12.10
CA THR A 29 -18.17 -2.63 -12.71
C THR A 29 -17.55 -2.34 -14.07
N ILE A 30 -16.28 -2.69 -14.27
CA ILE A 30 -15.55 -2.49 -15.54
C ILE A 30 -16.04 -3.47 -16.61
N THR A 31 -16.34 -4.73 -16.25
CA THR A 31 -16.76 -5.76 -17.22
C THR A 31 -18.13 -5.48 -17.85
N ASN A 32 -19.04 -4.83 -17.11
CA ASN A 32 -20.42 -4.61 -17.56
C ASN A 32 -20.60 -3.41 -18.52
N LEU A 33 -19.57 -2.60 -18.75
CA LEU A 33 -19.62 -1.46 -19.67
C LEU A 33 -19.17 -1.81 -21.11
N VAL A 34 -18.72 -3.05 -21.35
CA VAL A 34 -18.10 -3.45 -22.62
C VAL A 34 -19.02 -4.24 -23.56
N ASP A 35 -20.22 -4.63 -23.13
CA ASP A 35 -21.12 -5.42 -23.98
C ASP A 35 -22.26 -4.57 -24.58
N SER A 36 -21.96 -3.90 -25.69
CA SER A 36 -22.97 -3.41 -26.63
C SER A 36 -22.44 -3.61 -28.04
N ALA A 37 -22.59 -4.83 -28.54
CA ALA A 37 -22.28 -5.21 -29.90
C ALA A 37 -23.07 -4.38 -30.92
N SER A 38 -22.38 -3.81 -31.90
CA SER A 38 -22.98 -3.26 -33.13
C SER A 38 -22.24 -3.80 -34.36
N HIS A 39 -23.03 -4.01 -35.41
CA HIS A 39 -22.76 -4.80 -36.62
C HIS A 39 -21.46 -4.53 -37.38
N LYS A 40 -20.86 -5.62 -37.89
CA LYS A 40 -19.72 -5.64 -38.83
C LYS A 40 -20.08 -5.00 -40.17
N VAL A 41 -19.24 -4.09 -40.63
CA VAL A 41 -19.03 -3.75 -42.04
C VAL A 41 -17.60 -4.10 -42.40
N ASP A 42 -17.44 -4.78 -43.53
CA ASP A 42 -16.18 -5.33 -44.04
C ASP A 42 -15.35 -4.20 -44.67
N THR A 43 -14.32 -3.74 -43.97
CA THR A 43 -13.33 -2.78 -44.47
C THR A 43 -11.94 -3.37 -44.20
N VAL A 44 -11.08 -3.35 -45.22
CA VAL A 44 -9.66 -3.73 -45.11
C VAL A 44 -9.04 -2.99 -43.92
N PRO A 45 -8.34 -3.66 -42.98
CA PRO A 45 -7.72 -2.96 -41.86
C PRO A 45 -6.61 -2.07 -42.43
N GLU A 46 -6.88 -0.77 -42.46
CA GLU A 46 -5.82 0.22 -42.40
C GLU A 46 -5.06 -0.08 -41.11
N VAL A 47 -3.75 -0.35 -41.21
CA VAL A 47 -2.91 -0.57 -40.03
C VAL A 47 -2.91 0.75 -39.29
N GLU A 48 -3.77 0.89 -38.28
CA GLU A 48 -3.71 1.99 -37.33
C GLU A 48 -2.29 2.00 -36.78
N GLU A 49 -1.51 3.02 -37.13
CA GLU A 49 -0.23 3.27 -36.49
C GLU A 49 -0.53 3.40 -34.99
N ASP A 50 -0.02 2.45 -34.19
CA ASP A 50 -0.17 2.46 -32.73
C ASP A 50 0.54 3.71 -32.20
N ASN A 51 -0.20 4.82 -32.12
CA ASN A 51 0.22 6.11 -31.60
C ASN A 51 0.36 6.10 -30.07
N GLY A 52 0.21 4.93 -29.44
CA GLY A 52 0.40 4.72 -28.02
C GLY A 52 1.85 4.93 -27.57
N PRO A 53 2.07 5.10 -26.26
CA PRO A 53 3.40 5.14 -25.69
C PRO A 53 4.19 3.88 -26.07
N LYS A 54 5.46 4.06 -26.45
CA LYS A 54 6.37 2.96 -26.77
C LYS A 54 7.14 2.54 -25.51
N PRO A 55 7.48 1.24 -25.36
CA PRO A 55 8.36 0.78 -24.29
C PRO A 55 9.69 1.54 -24.29
N ILE A 56 10.20 1.82 -23.10
CA ILE A 56 11.56 2.33 -22.87
C ILE A 56 12.35 1.28 -22.05
N GLU A 57 13.66 1.44 -21.95
CA GLU A 57 14.53 0.54 -21.17
C GLU A 57 14.04 0.39 -19.72
N ALA A 58 13.60 1.50 -19.11
CA ALA A 58 13.07 1.48 -17.75
C ALA A 58 11.78 0.62 -17.58
N ASP A 59 11.06 0.23 -18.65
CA ASP A 59 9.88 -0.64 -18.53
C ASP A 59 10.23 -2.12 -18.22
N GLU A 60 11.52 -2.50 -18.30
CA GLU A 60 11.98 -3.86 -17.99
C GLU A 60 11.78 -4.22 -16.51
N SER A 61 11.95 -3.25 -15.62
CA SER A 61 11.73 -3.37 -14.17
C SER A 61 10.75 -2.31 -13.70
N PHE A 62 9.83 -2.68 -12.79
CA PHE A 62 8.92 -1.68 -12.22
C PHE A 62 9.69 -0.62 -11.41
N ASP A 63 10.80 -0.98 -10.77
CA ASP A 63 11.58 -0.08 -9.91
C ASP A 63 12.26 1.03 -10.73
N ASP A 64 12.82 0.66 -11.90
CA ASP A 64 13.42 1.62 -12.83
C ASP A 64 12.35 2.50 -13.48
N PHE A 65 11.22 1.90 -13.88
CA PHE A 65 10.08 2.62 -14.42
C PHE A 65 9.55 3.65 -13.43
N ILE A 66 9.27 3.26 -12.19
CA ILE A 66 8.61 4.15 -11.22
C ILE A 66 9.52 5.32 -10.83
N TYR A 67 10.83 5.08 -10.74
CA TYR A 67 11.82 6.16 -10.54
C TYR A 67 11.82 7.13 -11.72
N SER A 68 11.82 6.63 -12.95
CA SER A 68 11.77 7.45 -14.18
C SER A 68 10.47 8.24 -14.27
N TYR A 69 9.33 7.56 -14.04
CA TYR A 69 7.98 8.13 -14.05
C TYR A 69 7.81 9.27 -13.04
N ALA A 70 8.39 9.13 -11.84
CA ALA A 70 8.31 10.14 -10.79
C ALA A 70 9.34 11.28 -10.93
N SER A 71 10.31 11.15 -11.84
CA SER A 71 11.40 12.13 -12.00
C SER A 71 11.25 12.99 -13.27
N ASP A 72 10.47 12.54 -14.26
CA ASP A 72 10.29 13.22 -15.55
C ASP A 72 8.80 13.58 -15.78
N ASP A 73 8.48 14.88 -15.81
CA ASP A 73 7.11 15.37 -16.03
C ASP A 73 6.52 14.97 -17.40
N ALA A 74 7.35 14.98 -18.46
CA ALA A 74 6.89 14.62 -19.79
C ALA A 74 6.57 13.12 -19.88
N LEU A 75 7.45 12.28 -19.33
CA LEU A 75 7.21 10.84 -19.24
C LEU A 75 5.99 10.55 -18.37
N GLN A 76 5.87 11.20 -17.23
CA GLN A 76 4.74 11.00 -16.31
C GLN A 76 3.40 11.28 -16.99
N ARG A 77 3.30 12.41 -17.70
CA ARG A 77 2.10 12.78 -18.46
C ARG A 77 1.82 11.81 -19.60
N GLN A 78 2.86 11.28 -20.26
CA GLN A 78 2.71 10.29 -21.32
C GLN A 78 2.23 8.93 -20.79
N ARG A 79 2.66 8.56 -19.58
CA ARG A 79 2.38 7.27 -18.94
C ARG A 79 1.22 7.31 -17.96
N THR A 80 0.42 8.38 -18.00
CA THR A 80 -0.84 8.50 -17.26
C THR A 80 -2.02 8.42 -18.22
N LYS A 81 -2.97 7.53 -17.93
CA LYS A 81 -4.18 7.41 -18.74
C LYS A 81 -5.17 8.50 -18.36
N PHE A 82 -5.43 9.42 -19.28
CA PHE A 82 -6.42 10.48 -19.10
C PHE A 82 -7.72 10.22 -19.87
N PRO A 83 -8.89 10.65 -19.36
CA PRO A 83 -9.09 11.20 -18.03
C PRO A 83 -8.90 10.14 -16.93
N LEU A 84 -8.09 10.44 -15.92
CA LEU A 84 -7.61 9.46 -14.94
C LEU A 84 -8.70 9.19 -13.91
N PRO A 85 -9.20 7.94 -13.76
CA PRO A 85 -10.10 7.57 -12.69
C PRO A 85 -9.51 7.88 -11.32
N PHE A 86 -10.22 8.68 -10.53
CA PHE A 86 -9.88 9.00 -9.15
C PHE A 86 -11.03 8.63 -8.22
N TYR A 87 -10.76 7.80 -7.22
CA TYR A 87 -11.74 7.41 -6.22
C TYR A 87 -11.38 8.07 -4.90
N ASN A 88 -12.23 8.98 -4.41
CA ASN A 88 -12.06 9.59 -3.10
C ASN A 88 -13.07 9.02 -2.12
N VAL A 89 -12.63 8.05 -1.33
CA VAL A 89 -13.44 7.24 -0.43
C VAL A 89 -14.58 6.60 -1.23
N ASP A 90 -15.80 7.12 -1.12
CA ASP A 90 -16.99 6.61 -1.82
C ASP A 90 -17.37 7.46 -3.06
N THR A 91 -16.58 8.49 -3.39
CA THR A 91 -16.89 9.43 -4.47
C THR A 91 -15.98 9.19 -5.68
N PRO A 92 -16.48 8.59 -6.77
CA PRO A 92 -15.75 8.49 -8.02
C PRO A 92 -15.71 9.85 -8.74
N SER A 93 -14.55 10.21 -9.26
CA SER A 93 -14.32 11.36 -10.13
C SER A 93 -13.25 11.03 -11.17
N LYS A 94 -12.87 12.04 -11.95
CA LYS A 94 -11.81 11.93 -12.96
C LYS A 94 -10.89 13.14 -12.85
N ILE A 95 -9.61 12.94 -13.13
CA ILE A 95 -8.61 14.01 -13.27
C ILE A 95 -8.35 14.19 -14.76
N GLU A 96 -8.63 15.37 -15.29
CA GLU A 96 -8.35 15.71 -16.68
C GLU A 96 -6.85 15.95 -16.88
N LYS A 97 -6.37 15.86 -18.13
CA LYS A 97 -4.94 16.00 -18.44
C LYS A 97 -4.40 17.39 -18.07
N GLU A 98 -5.25 18.41 -18.22
CA GLU A 98 -4.96 19.81 -17.91
C GLU A 98 -4.87 20.07 -16.40
N ASP A 99 -5.58 19.27 -15.60
CA ASP A 99 -5.59 19.35 -14.14
C ASP A 99 -4.50 18.46 -13.49
N TRP A 100 -3.72 17.73 -14.30
CA TRP A 100 -2.64 16.90 -13.80
C TRP A 100 -1.44 17.73 -13.36
N GLU A 101 -1.13 17.63 -12.07
CA GLU A 101 0.11 18.12 -11.47
C GLU A 101 1.12 16.98 -11.37
N HIS A 102 2.39 17.30 -11.59
CA HIS A 102 3.47 16.32 -11.48
C HIS A 102 3.56 15.76 -10.06
N ASP A 103 3.47 14.43 -9.93
CA ASP A 103 3.56 13.72 -8.67
C ASP A 103 4.94 13.06 -8.54
N TYR A 104 5.79 13.61 -7.68
CA TYR A 104 7.13 13.08 -7.43
C TYR A 104 7.12 11.74 -6.69
N LEU A 105 5.96 11.24 -6.26
CA LEU A 105 5.87 10.05 -5.41
C LEU A 105 6.92 10.14 -4.29
N PHE A 106 7.70 9.08 -4.09
CA PHE A 106 8.74 9.01 -3.06
C PHE A 106 10.11 9.51 -3.51
N THR A 107 10.34 9.88 -4.78
CA THR A 107 11.70 10.14 -5.30
C THR A 107 12.39 11.38 -4.73
N GLN A 108 11.63 12.33 -4.18
CA GLN A 108 12.19 13.49 -3.46
C GLN A 108 12.50 13.22 -1.99
N GLN A 109 12.22 12.01 -1.48
CA GLN A 109 12.55 11.63 -0.11
C GLN A 109 13.98 11.07 -0.03
N SER A 110 14.53 10.98 1.18
CA SER A 110 15.82 10.31 1.42
C SER A 110 15.68 8.78 1.51
N TYR A 111 14.46 8.29 1.71
CA TYR A 111 14.13 6.87 1.81
C TYR A 111 12.71 6.61 1.30
N TYR A 112 12.40 5.36 1.02
CA TYR A 112 11.04 4.85 0.82
C TYR A 112 10.85 3.59 1.69
N THR A 113 9.60 3.18 1.87
CA THR A 113 9.25 2.01 2.67
C THR A 113 8.50 0.96 1.86
N LEU A 114 8.61 -0.28 2.30
CA LEU A 114 7.85 -1.43 1.81
C LEU A 114 7.22 -2.16 3.00
N LEU A 115 6.01 -2.67 2.81
CA LEU A 115 5.25 -3.38 3.82
C LEU A 115 4.90 -4.80 3.36
N PHE A 116 5.09 -5.74 4.27
CA PHE A 116 4.82 -7.16 4.06
C PHE A 116 4.10 -7.75 5.28
N ASP A 117 3.27 -8.77 5.06
CA ASP A 117 2.71 -9.59 6.14
C ASP A 117 3.62 -10.76 6.53
N ASP A 118 4.41 -11.27 5.58
CA ASP A 118 5.23 -12.48 5.70
C ASP A 118 6.68 -12.19 5.28
N GLU A 119 7.63 -12.90 5.87
CA GLU A 119 9.06 -12.76 5.57
C GLU A 119 9.39 -13.39 4.22
N ASP A 120 8.70 -14.48 3.84
CA ASP A 120 8.86 -15.11 2.53
C ASP A 120 8.49 -14.15 1.39
N ASP A 121 7.56 -13.22 1.62
CA ASP A 121 7.15 -12.22 0.62
C ASP A 121 8.23 -11.16 0.31
N LEU A 122 9.32 -11.09 1.09
CA LEU A 122 10.45 -10.18 0.81
C LEU A 122 11.14 -10.51 -0.53
N GLU A 123 11.05 -11.76 -0.99
CA GLU A 123 11.66 -12.21 -2.25
C GLU A 123 10.93 -11.70 -3.50
N LEU A 124 9.70 -11.20 -3.36
CA LEU A 124 8.89 -10.67 -4.47
C LEU A 124 9.42 -9.33 -4.99
N VAL A 125 10.28 -8.65 -4.23
CA VAL A 125 10.89 -7.38 -4.65
C VAL A 125 11.81 -7.64 -5.85
N GLY A 126 11.56 -6.92 -6.95
CA GLY A 126 12.33 -7.06 -8.18
C GLY A 126 11.82 -8.14 -9.14
N ASP A 127 10.64 -8.72 -8.91
CA ASP A 127 10.01 -9.61 -9.89
C ASP A 127 9.65 -8.84 -11.18
N THR A 128 10.40 -9.11 -12.25
CA THR A 128 10.24 -8.48 -13.55
C THR A 128 9.10 -9.06 -14.37
N ALA A 129 8.48 -10.17 -13.95
CA ALA A 129 7.34 -10.78 -14.62
C ALA A 129 6.02 -10.06 -14.34
N LEU A 130 5.98 -9.19 -13.33
CA LEU A 130 4.76 -8.50 -12.91
C LEU A 130 4.17 -7.64 -14.02
N THR A 131 2.83 -7.60 -14.06
CA THR A 131 2.07 -6.79 -15.02
C THR A 131 1.08 -5.85 -14.34
N SER A 132 0.95 -5.94 -13.01
CA SER A 132 0.19 -5.00 -12.20
C SER A 132 0.93 -4.78 -10.90
N VAL A 133 1.17 -3.52 -10.56
CA VAL A 133 1.86 -3.10 -9.33
C VAL A 133 1.09 -1.92 -8.75
N GLN A 134 1.02 -1.82 -7.43
CA GLN A 134 0.42 -0.66 -6.79
C GLN A 134 1.43 0.08 -5.93
N VAL A 135 1.52 1.40 -6.13
CA VAL A 135 2.26 2.28 -5.22
C VAL A 135 1.27 2.89 -4.23
N GLU A 136 1.63 2.98 -2.97
CA GLU A 136 0.75 3.50 -1.93
C GLU A 136 1.45 4.58 -1.10
N TRP A 137 0.69 5.60 -0.72
CA TRP A 137 0.99 6.45 0.43
C TRP A 137 0.04 6.10 1.57
N ILE A 138 0.61 5.81 2.74
CA ILE A 138 -0.12 5.56 3.98
C ILE A 138 0.13 6.76 4.89
N PHE A 139 -0.88 7.61 5.04
CA PHE A 139 -0.82 8.80 5.88
C PHE A 139 -1.17 8.41 7.32
N LEU A 140 -0.18 8.49 8.22
CA LEU A 140 -0.29 7.95 9.59
C LEU A 140 -1.30 8.74 10.42
N GLU A 141 -1.22 10.07 10.39
CA GLU A 141 -2.08 10.97 11.19
C GLU A 141 -3.57 10.83 10.79
N ASN A 142 -3.86 10.92 9.50
CA ASN A 142 -5.24 10.94 9.01
C ASN A 142 -5.81 9.54 8.70
N ARG A 143 -4.99 8.50 8.84
CA ARG A 143 -5.35 7.10 8.59
C ARG A 143 -5.95 6.86 7.19
N MET A 144 -5.31 7.46 6.19
CA MET A 144 -5.70 7.37 4.78
C MET A 144 -4.65 6.61 3.97
N VAL A 145 -5.09 5.88 2.95
CA VAL A 145 -4.21 5.25 1.96
C VAL A 145 -4.53 5.82 0.58
N LYS A 146 -3.55 6.45 -0.08
CA LYS A 146 -3.63 6.85 -1.50
C LYS A 146 -2.88 5.82 -2.33
N LYS A 147 -3.60 5.04 -3.11
CA LYS A 147 -3.09 3.95 -3.96
C LYS A 147 -3.10 4.37 -5.42
N TYR A 148 -1.99 4.12 -6.11
CA TYR A 148 -1.78 4.34 -7.54
C TYR A 148 -1.70 2.97 -8.20
N TYR A 149 -2.52 2.73 -9.22
CA TYR A 149 -2.60 1.45 -9.91
C TYR A 149 -1.83 1.53 -11.22
N PHE A 150 -0.74 0.78 -11.32
CA PHE A 150 0.05 0.68 -12.54
C PHE A 150 -0.18 -0.67 -13.21
N GLU A 151 -0.34 -0.66 -14.53
CA GLU A 151 -0.44 -1.86 -15.35
C GLU A 151 0.57 -1.83 -16.49
N ARG A 152 1.21 -2.97 -16.75
CA ARG A 152 2.10 -3.15 -17.90
C ARG A 152 1.35 -3.83 -19.02
N THR A 153 1.03 -3.08 -20.07
CA THR A 153 0.38 -3.62 -21.28
C THR A 153 1.31 -3.47 -22.48
N LYS A 154 1.52 -4.55 -23.23
CA LYS A 154 2.47 -4.61 -24.35
C LYS A 154 3.89 -4.09 -24.01
N GLY A 155 4.35 -4.32 -22.78
CA GLY A 155 5.67 -3.88 -22.31
C GLY A 155 5.74 -2.41 -21.89
N VAL A 156 4.61 -1.74 -21.69
CA VAL A 156 4.51 -0.32 -21.34
C VAL A 156 3.78 -0.20 -20.02
N TRP A 157 4.42 0.32 -18.98
CA TRP A 157 3.75 0.67 -17.73
C TRP A 157 2.93 1.96 -17.87
N MET A 158 1.70 1.92 -17.35
CA MET A 158 0.73 3.01 -17.37
C MET A 158 0.07 3.16 -16.00
N LEU A 159 -0.11 4.40 -15.55
CA LEU A 159 -0.99 4.71 -14.42
C LEU A 159 -2.45 4.68 -14.89
N GLU A 160 -3.22 3.75 -14.32
CA GLU A 160 -4.60 3.44 -14.73
C GLU A 160 -5.65 4.05 -13.80
N ALA A 161 -5.35 4.21 -12.51
CA ALA A 161 -6.26 4.81 -11.54
C ALA A 161 -5.53 5.27 -10.28
N ILE A 162 -6.20 6.14 -9.51
CA ILE A 162 -5.81 6.47 -8.15
C ILE A 162 -7.02 6.25 -7.22
N ASN A 163 -6.80 5.63 -6.06
CA ASN A 163 -7.82 5.46 -5.02
C ASN A 163 -7.30 5.98 -3.67
N LEU A 164 -7.98 6.97 -3.12
CA LEU A 164 -7.80 7.48 -1.78
C LEU A 164 -8.86 6.86 -0.87
N ARG A 165 -8.47 5.93 0.01
CA ARG A 165 -9.39 5.22 0.92
C ARG A 165 -9.05 5.48 2.39
N GLN A 166 -10.01 5.26 3.26
CA GLN A 166 -9.75 5.07 4.69
C GLN A 166 -9.17 3.67 4.94
N ILE A 167 -8.31 3.56 5.96
CA ILE A 167 -7.88 2.26 6.50
C ILE A 167 -9.09 1.59 7.15
N GLU A 168 -9.30 0.29 6.90
CA GLU A 168 -10.42 -0.43 7.50
C GLU A 168 -10.29 -0.43 9.03
N GLN A 169 -11.37 -0.06 9.74
CA GLN A 169 -11.42 -0.18 11.19
C GLN A 169 -11.86 -1.59 11.57
N GLY A 170 -10.95 -2.34 12.19
CA GLY A 170 -11.26 -3.62 12.83
C GLY A 170 -11.65 -3.44 14.30
N GLU A 171 -11.99 -4.57 14.96
CA GLU A 171 -12.24 -4.58 16.42
C GLU A 171 -10.96 -4.37 17.24
N ASN A 172 -9.80 -4.72 16.68
CA ASN A 172 -8.48 -4.58 17.30
C ASN A 172 -7.71 -3.41 16.70
N GLU A 173 -6.75 -2.85 17.45
CA GLU A 173 -5.86 -1.78 16.98
C GLU A 173 -5.10 -2.23 15.72
N ASP A 174 -5.30 -1.57 14.58
CA ASP A 174 -4.58 -1.86 13.34
C ASP A 174 -3.11 -1.44 13.42
N PHE A 175 -2.30 -1.97 12.50
CA PHE A 175 -0.87 -1.69 12.48
C PHE A 175 -0.54 -0.20 12.34
N VAL A 176 -1.31 0.57 11.56
CA VAL A 176 -1.03 1.99 11.32
C VAL A 176 -1.29 2.81 12.58
N ALA A 177 -2.38 2.53 13.30
CA ALA A 177 -2.66 3.15 14.60
C ALA A 177 -1.56 2.84 15.63
N PHE A 178 -1.18 1.56 15.75
CA PHE A 178 -0.06 1.13 16.59
C PHE A 178 1.24 1.86 16.21
N TYR A 179 1.62 1.81 14.94
CA TYR A 179 2.89 2.32 14.43
C TYR A 179 3.00 3.83 14.63
N SER A 180 1.94 4.58 14.33
CA SER A 180 1.88 6.04 14.55
C SER A 180 2.21 6.41 16.00
N ARG A 181 1.69 5.64 16.97
CA ARG A 181 2.02 5.85 18.39
C ARG A 181 3.41 5.33 18.75
N PHE A 182 3.81 4.18 18.20
CA PHE A 182 5.13 3.57 18.41
C PHE A 182 6.27 4.51 18.02
N VAL A 183 6.11 5.30 16.95
CA VAL A 183 7.15 6.23 16.48
C VAL A 183 7.10 7.62 17.13
N THR A 184 5.99 8.00 17.78
CA THR A 184 5.80 9.35 18.36
C THR A 184 5.82 9.39 19.90
N ASP A 185 5.55 8.28 20.58
CA ASP A 185 5.51 8.18 22.05
C ASP A 185 6.59 7.18 22.53
N SER A 186 7.69 7.69 23.09
CA SER A 186 8.80 6.85 23.55
C SER A 186 8.43 5.96 24.73
N ILE A 187 7.52 6.38 25.61
CA ILE A 187 7.05 5.58 26.74
C ILE A 187 6.19 4.43 26.22
N TYR A 188 5.33 4.69 25.23
CA TYR A 188 4.60 3.62 24.56
C TYR A 188 5.55 2.69 23.81
N GLN A 189 6.51 3.24 23.05
CA GLN A 189 7.50 2.45 22.30
C GLN A 189 8.23 1.45 23.20
N SER A 190 8.77 1.91 24.34
CA SER A 190 9.51 1.03 25.28
C SER A 190 8.70 -0.15 25.82
N ARG A 191 7.37 -0.03 25.86
CA ARG A 191 6.47 -1.12 26.30
C ARG A 191 6.08 -2.08 25.18
N HIS A 192 6.32 -1.70 23.94
CA HIS A 192 5.95 -2.46 22.74
C HIS A 192 7.21 -2.92 21.97
N ILE A 193 8.33 -3.05 22.67
CA ILE A 193 9.54 -3.72 22.18
C ILE A 193 9.68 -4.99 22.98
N ARG A 194 9.84 -6.12 22.29
CA ARG A 194 10.13 -7.40 22.93
C ARG A 194 11.48 -7.31 23.64
N GLU A 195 11.55 -7.83 24.86
CA GLU A 195 12.81 -7.91 25.61
C GLU A 195 13.21 -9.39 25.82
N PRO A 196 14.39 -9.83 25.35
CA PRO A 196 15.32 -9.07 24.49
C PRO A 196 14.80 -8.88 23.05
N LEU A 197 15.23 -7.81 22.38
CA LEU A 197 14.94 -7.54 20.97
C LEU A 197 15.94 -8.29 20.09
N GLU A 198 15.47 -9.11 19.15
CA GLU A 198 16.36 -9.79 18.19
C GLU A 198 16.96 -8.75 17.23
N TYR A 199 18.28 -8.81 17.01
CA TYR A 199 18.99 -7.87 16.15
C TYR A 199 19.93 -8.59 15.19
N ILE A 200 19.83 -8.26 13.91
CA ILE A 200 20.70 -8.79 12.85
C ILE A 200 21.41 -7.62 12.17
N THR A 201 22.71 -7.75 11.92
CA THR A 201 23.50 -6.76 11.19
C THR A 201 24.55 -7.42 10.31
N ILE A 202 25.09 -6.70 9.32
CA ILE A 202 26.25 -7.17 8.55
C ILE A 202 27.49 -7.19 9.47
N ASP A 203 28.31 -8.23 9.33
CA ASP A 203 29.61 -8.33 10.02
C ASP A 203 30.59 -7.30 9.42
N PRO A 204 31.11 -6.34 10.21
CA PRO A 204 32.07 -5.35 9.70
C PRO A 204 33.40 -5.96 9.26
N ASP A 205 33.75 -7.17 9.72
CA ASP A 205 34.98 -7.87 9.35
C ASP A 205 34.78 -8.83 8.16
N ASP A 206 33.53 -9.16 7.80
CA ASP A 206 33.16 -10.02 6.67
C ASP A 206 31.82 -9.62 6.06
N GLU A 207 31.86 -8.89 4.95
CA GLU A 207 30.67 -8.36 4.25
C GLU A 207 29.67 -9.43 3.75
N PHE A 208 30.06 -10.71 3.75
CA PHE A 208 29.18 -11.83 3.37
C PHE A 208 28.54 -12.54 4.58
N SER A 209 28.90 -12.13 5.79
CA SER A 209 28.43 -12.74 7.04
C SER A 209 27.43 -11.83 7.76
N ILE A 210 26.46 -12.45 8.42
CA ILE A 210 25.49 -11.77 9.30
C ILE A 210 25.82 -12.06 10.76
N LEU A 211 25.69 -11.03 11.59
CA LEU A 211 25.77 -11.12 13.04
C LEU A 211 24.37 -11.10 13.62
N GLU A 212 23.99 -12.19 14.27
CA GLU A 212 22.76 -12.29 15.05
C GLU A 212 23.07 -12.07 16.53
N THR A 213 22.40 -11.11 17.14
CA THR A 213 22.54 -10.78 18.55
C THR A 213 21.21 -10.27 19.11
N THR A 214 21.24 -9.70 20.30
CA THR A 214 20.07 -9.09 20.93
C THR A 214 20.37 -7.70 21.47
N LEU A 215 19.38 -6.82 21.43
CA LEU A 215 19.43 -5.50 22.04
C LEU A 215 18.54 -5.46 23.29
N ASP A 216 19.07 -4.90 24.38
CA ASP A 216 18.25 -4.38 25.45
C ASP A 216 17.62 -3.02 25.06
N LEU A 217 16.72 -2.50 25.90
CA LEU A 217 16.01 -1.26 25.61
C LEU A 217 16.94 -0.03 25.51
N ASN A 218 18.01 0.04 26.30
CA ASN A 218 18.96 1.15 26.24
C ASN A 218 19.77 1.09 24.95
N GLN A 219 20.21 -0.11 24.55
CA GLN A 219 20.90 -0.34 23.28
C GLN A 219 20.00 -0.02 22.10
N TRP A 220 18.72 -0.41 22.12
CA TRP A 220 17.76 -0.01 21.10
C TRP A 220 17.71 1.52 20.95
N TYR A 221 17.57 2.27 22.04
CA TYR A 221 17.53 3.74 21.94
C TYR A 221 18.86 4.36 21.50
N ALA A 222 19.98 3.68 21.72
CA ALA A 222 21.30 4.12 21.26
C ALA A 222 21.53 3.86 19.77
N PHE A 223 20.98 2.76 19.22
CA PHE A 223 21.26 2.30 17.85
C PHE A 223 20.11 2.48 16.86
N ARG A 224 18.86 2.67 17.33
CA ARG A 224 17.71 2.77 16.42
C ARG A 224 17.90 3.92 15.42
N PRO A 225 17.54 3.72 14.15
CA PRO A 225 17.58 4.79 13.17
C PRO A 225 16.41 5.76 13.38
N VAL A 226 16.37 6.79 12.53
CA VAL A 226 15.19 7.64 12.41
C VAL A 226 14.05 6.83 11.81
N LEU A 227 12.98 6.65 12.58
CA LEU A 227 11.77 5.98 12.15
C LEU A 227 10.86 6.97 11.38
N PRO A 228 10.21 6.54 10.29
CA PRO A 228 9.21 7.35 9.59
C PRO A 228 8.04 7.75 10.50
N VAL A 229 7.73 9.05 10.59
CA VAL A 229 6.70 9.58 11.52
C VAL A 229 5.44 10.14 10.85
N ASP A 230 5.52 10.60 9.61
CA ASP A 230 4.40 11.31 8.94
C ASP A 230 3.58 10.38 8.03
N LYS A 231 4.28 9.71 7.11
CA LYS A 231 3.69 8.80 6.12
C LYS A 231 4.66 7.68 5.77
N LEU A 232 4.11 6.55 5.36
CA LEU A 232 4.84 5.42 4.79
C LEU A 232 4.52 5.31 3.30
N SER A 233 5.50 5.01 2.47
CA SER A 233 5.23 4.48 1.13
C SER A 233 5.08 2.97 1.17
N ASN A 234 4.54 2.41 0.10
CA ASN A 234 4.60 0.97 -0.15
C ASN A 234 4.57 0.74 -1.66
N ILE A 235 5.24 -0.32 -2.12
CA ILE A 235 5.12 -0.84 -3.49
C ILE A 235 4.67 -2.28 -3.35
N ASN A 236 3.47 -2.56 -3.85
CA ASN A 236 2.86 -3.88 -3.81
C ASN A 236 3.16 -4.64 -5.11
N TYR A 237 4.16 -5.52 -5.03
CA TYR A 237 4.61 -6.47 -6.04
C TYR A 237 3.74 -7.75 -6.08
N GLY A 238 2.62 -7.79 -5.35
CA GLY A 238 1.77 -8.96 -5.17
C GLY A 238 1.85 -9.55 -3.76
N GLN A 239 2.74 -9.04 -2.90
CA GLN A 239 2.83 -9.48 -1.51
C GLN A 239 1.54 -9.25 -0.74
N LYS A 240 1.31 -10.07 0.28
CA LYS A 240 0.16 -9.91 1.14
C LYS A 240 0.35 -8.68 2.04
N ASN A 241 -0.60 -7.75 2.00
CA ASN A 241 -0.60 -6.54 2.83
C ASN A 241 -2.01 -6.26 3.37
N SER A 242 -2.48 -7.10 4.29
CA SER A 242 -3.82 -6.99 4.87
C SER A 242 -3.88 -5.97 6.01
N ASP A 243 -4.95 -5.16 6.05
CA ASP A 243 -5.28 -4.26 7.18
C ASP A 243 -5.52 -5.08 8.49
N ASN A 244 -5.89 -6.37 8.36
CA ASN A 244 -6.21 -7.27 9.48
C ASN A 244 -5.08 -8.26 9.83
N SER A 245 -3.86 -8.02 9.37
CA SER A 245 -2.74 -8.92 9.68
C SER A 245 -2.35 -8.91 11.17
N ASN A 246 -1.73 -10.00 11.62
CA ASN A 246 -1.13 -10.13 12.94
C ASN A 246 0.40 -9.97 12.91
N THR A 247 0.98 -9.81 11.73
CA THR A 247 2.41 -9.60 11.51
C THR A 247 2.57 -8.47 10.51
N LYS A 248 3.61 -7.67 10.68
CA LYS A 248 4.01 -6.67 9.70
C LYS A 248 5.50 -6.54 9.67
N ILE A 249 6.04 -6.45 8.47
CA ILE A 249 7.45 -6.17 8.22
C ILE A 249 7.50 -4.82 7.52
N LEU A 250 8.21 -3.87 8.13
CA LEU A 250 8.48 -2.57 7.55
C LEU A 250 9.93 -2.54 7.11
N LYS A 251 10.17 -2.60 5.80
CA LYS A 251 11.49 -2.38 5.21
C LYS A 251 11.63 -0.92 4.81
N VAL A 252 12.73 -0.29 5.20
CA VAL A 252 13.06 1.12 4.91
C VAL A 252 14.33 1.13 4.08
N ASN A 253 14.23 1.59 2.84
CA ASN A 253 15.32 1.62 1.87
C ASN A 253 15.70 3.07 1.56
N GLY A 254 16.99 3.37 1.54
CA GLY A 254 17.52 4.65 1.11
C GLY A 254 17.30 4.89 -0.39
N ILE A 255 17.11 6.15 -0.78
CA ILE A 255 17.06 6.54 -2.18
C ILE A 255 18.45 7.00 -2.60
N GLY A 256 19.04 6.29 -3.58
CA GLY A 256 20.37 6.61 -4.10
C GLY A 256 21.53 6.30 -3.15
N ASN A 257 21.32 5.45 -2.14
CA ASN A 257 22.35 4.97 -1.22
C ASN A 257 22.01 3.55 -0.72
N GLY A 258 22.94 2.89 -0.02
CA GLY A 258 22.79 1.51 0.45
C GLY A 258 22.03 1.32 1.77
N TYR A 259 21.41 2.37 2.32
CA TYR A 259 20.69 2.30 3.59
C TYR A 259 19.53 1.30 3.51
N THR A 260 19.51 0.28 4.37
CA THR A 260 18.45 -0.74 4.41
C THR A 260 18.22 -1.20 5.83
N ASN A 261 17.02 -0.92 6.36
CA ASN A 261 16.63 -1.29 7.71
C ASN A 261 15.30 -2.02 7.68
N ILE A 262 15.15 -3.13 8.41
CA ILE A 262 13.92 -3.93 8.43
C ILE A 262 13.43 -4.09 9.86
N PHE A 263 12.15 -3.77 10.09
CA PHE A 263 11.50 -3.87 11.39
C PHE A 263 10.38 -4.90 11.34
N TYR A 264 10.45 -5.88 12.23
CA TYR A 264 9.51 -7.00 12.28
C TYR A 264 8.59 -6.83 13.48
N PHE A 265 7.32 -6.62 13.19
CA PHE A 265 6.25 -6.45 14.16
C PHE A 265 5.34 -7.67 14.15
N ARG A 266 4.84 -8.02 15.34
CA ARG A 266 3.84 -9.07 15.49
C ARG A 266 2.85 -8.71 16.57
N ARG A 267 1.68 -9.32 16.53
CA ARG A 267 0.76 -9.34 17.67
C ARG A 267 1.12 -10.46 18.61
N HIS A 268 1.41 -10.09 19.85
CA HIS A 268 1.62 -11.04 20.94
C HIS A 268 0.65 -10.68 22.07
N ARG A 269 -0.20 -11.65 22.45
CA ARG A 269 -1.26 -11.47 23.48
C ARG A 269 -2.23 -10.31 23.20
N GLY A 270 -2.48 -10.02 21.91
CA GLY A 270 -3.43 -9.00 21.47
C GLY A 270 -2.81 -7.63 21.21
N GLU A 271 -1.57 -7.39 21.64
CA GLU A 271 -0.85 -6.13 21.46
C GLU A 271 0.26 -6.29 20.41
N TRP A 272 0.53 -5.23 19.66
CA TRP A 272 1.63 -5.21 18.69
C TRP A 272 2.97 -5.00 19.41
N GLU A 273 4.02 -5.72 19.01
CA GLU A 273 5.37 -5.51 19.50
C GLU A 273 6.38 -5.56 18.35
N LEU A 274 7.43 -4.74 18.42
CA LEU A 274 8.65 -4.93 17.65
C LEU A 274 9.42 -6.10 18.28
N HIS A 275 9.68 -7.15 17.49
CA HIS A 275 10.32 -8.35 18.01
C HIS A 275 11.66 -8.69 17.35
N LYS A 276 11.94 -8.13 16.17
CA LYS A 276 13.19 -8.28 15.44
C LYS A 276 13.50 -7.00 14.65
N TYR A 277 14.77 -6.62 14.59
CA TYR A 277 15.30 -5.48 13.85
C TYR A 277 16.53 -5.94 13.05
N GLU A 278 16.60 -5.57 11.78
CA GLU A 278 17.74 -5.86 10.92
C GLU A 278 18.31 -4.57 10.32
N ASP A 279 19.63 -4.43 10.37
CA ASP A 279 20.37 -3.38 9.67
C ASP A 279 21.30 -4.02 8.64
N THR A 280 20.93 -3.94 7.37
CA THR A 280 21.70 -4.47 6.25
C THR A 280 22.18 -3.34 5.34
N SER A 281 22.46 -2.18 5.92
CA SER A 281 22.95 -1.03 5.19
C SER A 281 24.36 -1.28 4.64
N ILE A 282 24.59 -0.96 3.36
CA ILE A 282 25.88 -1.11 2.64
C ILE A 282 26.49 0.22 2.20
#